data_AF-A0A972MQK4-F1
#
_entry.id   AF-A0A972MQK4-F1
#
_cell.length_a   1.000
_cell.length_b   1.000
_cell.length_c   1.000
_cell.angle_alpha   90.00
_cell.angle_beta   90.00
_cell.angle_gamma   90.00
#
_symmetry.space_group_name_H-M   'P 1'
#
loop_
_entity.id
_entity.type
_entity.pdbx_description
1 polymer ?
#
loop_
_entity_poly.entity_id
_entity_poly.type
_entity_poly.pdbx_seq_one_letter_code
_entity_poly.pdbx_strand_id
1 'polypeptide(L)' 'MSDKHYSPKEIESKYYPIWESRGYFEIDGNKAIQKPGRRFCIMMPPPNVTGRLHIGHALTFTLQDI' A
#
# COMPACT_ATOMS: atom_id res chain seq x y z
N MET A 1 -12.96 21.77 -17.27
CA MET A 1 -11.58 22.32 -17.17
C MET A 1 -10.81 21.36 -16.29
N SER A 2 -9.69 20.79 -16.76
CA SER A 2 -8.81 20.00 -15.88
C SER A 2 -8.26 20.96 -14.83
N ASP A 3 -8.50 20.67 -13.55
CA ASP A 3 -7.76 21.34 -12.49
C ASP A 3 -6.27 21.16 -12.77
N LYS A 4 -5.53 22.27 -12.83
CA LYS A 4 -4.10 22.27 -13.20
C LYS A 4 -3.20 21.92 -12.01
N HIS A 5 -3.77 21.70 -10.83
CA HIS A 5 -3.04 21.34 -9.62
C HIS A 5 -3.30 19.90 -9.22
N TYR A 6 -2.24 19.21 -8.79
CA TYR A 6 -2.31 17.87 -8.22
C TYR A 6 -3.02 17.92 -6.86
N SER A 7 -4.12 17.18 -6.72
CA SER A 7 -4.84 16.98 -5.46
C SER A 7 -4.66 15.53 -4.99
N PRO A 8 -3.67 15.24 -4.13
CA PRO A 8 -3.39 13.87 -3.68
C PRO A 8 -4.61 13.25 -2.99
N LYS A 9 -5.33 14.03 -2.18
CA LYS A 9 -6.50 13.57 -1.43
C LYS A 9 -7.61 13.02 -2.34
N GLU A 10 -7.91 13.70 -3.43
CA GLU A 10 -8.94 13.26 -4.39
C GLU A 10 -8.51 12.02 -5.15
N ILE A 11 -7.24 11.97 -5.54
CA ILE A 11 -6.66 10.86 -6.30
C ILE A 11 -6.62 9.60 -5.43
N GLU A 12 -6.09 9.69 -4.22
CA GLU A 12 -6.02 8.58 -3.26
C GLU A 12 -7.42 8.08 -2.91
N SER A 13 -8.38 8.98 -2.65
CA SER A 13 -9.77 8.60 -2.33
C SER A 13 -10.45 7.87 -3.50
N LYS A 14 -10.05 8.15 -4.74
CA LYS A 14 -10.58 7.49 -5.92
C LYS A 14 -9.98 6.10 -6.13
N TYR A 15 -8.67 5.95 -5.96
CA TYR A 15 -7.97 4.71 -6.32
C TYR A 15 -7.93 3.68 -5.21
N TYR A 16 -7.86 4.10 -3.95
CA TYR A 16 -7.77 3.16 -2.82
C TYR A 16 -8.95 2.15 -2.80
N PRO A 17 -10.23 2.56 -2.96
CA PRO A 17 -11.35 1.62 -3.02
C PRO A 17 -11.31 0.70 -4.24
N ILE A 18 -10.71 1.15 -5.34
CA ILE A 18 -10.55 0.34 -6.56
C ILE A 18 -9.54 -0.78 -6.30
N TRP A 19 -8.42 -0.49 -5.63
CA TRP A 19 -7.43 -1.50 -5.28
C TRP A 19 -7.97 -2.52 -4.27
N GLU A 20 -8.71 -2.04 -3.28
CA GLU A 20 -9.36 -2.89 -2.28
C GLU A 20 -10.43 -3.80 -2.91
N SER A 21 -11.36 -3.25 -3.70
CA SER A 21 -12.41 -4.05 -4.37
C SER A 21 -11.88 -5.06 -5.38
N ARG A 22 -10.68 -4.84 -5.92
CA ARG A 22 -10.02 -5.77 -6.83
C ARG A 22 -9.11 -6.78 -6.11
N GLY A 23 -8.99 -6.68 -4.78
CA GLY A 23 -8.18 -7.59 -3.97
C GLY A 23 -6.68 -7.47 -4.25
N TYR A 24 -6.19 -6.29 -4.66
CA TYR A 24 -4.76 -6.12 -4.97
C TYR A 24 -3.86 -6.26 -3.74
N PHE A 25 -4.40 -6.04 -2.54
CA PHE A 25 -3.70 -6.23 -1.27
C PHE A 25 -3.78 -7.67 -0.74
N GLU A 26 -4.55 -8.54 -1.39
CA GLU A 26 -4.70 -9.94 -0.99
C GLU A 26 -3.54 -10.80 -1.50
N ILE A 27 -3.27 -11.90 -0.81
CA ILE A 27 -2.20 -12.85 -1.14
C ILE A 27 -2.33 -13.37 -2.58
N ASP A 28 -3.57 -13.56 -3.04
CA ASP A 28 -3.90 -14.08 -4.36
C ASP A 28 -4.02 -12.96 -5.43
N GLY A 29 -3.84 -11.68 -5.08
CA GLY A 29 -3.99 -10.55 -5.99
C GLY A 29 -3.06 -10.61 -7.22
N ASN A 30 -1.89 -11.26 -7.07
CA ASN A 30 -0.91 -11.45 -8.15
C ASN A 30 -0.83 -12.89 -8.67
N LYS A 31 -1.81 -13.74 -8.36
CA LYS A 31 -1.81 -15.16 -8.72
C LYS A 31 -1.63 -15.42 -10.22
N ALA A 32 -2.17 -14.53 -11.07
CA ALA A 32 -2.06 -14.63 -12.53
C ALA A 32 -0.63 -14.48 -13.07
N ILE A 33 0.25 -13.78 -12.34
CA ILE A 33 1.64 -13.52 -12.74
C ILE A 33 2.66 -14.24 -11.84
N GLN A 34 2.19 -14.95 -10.81
CA GLN A 34 3.04 -15.64 -9.84
C GLN A 34 3.73 -16.87 -10.47
N LYS A 35 5.06 -16.94 -10.32
CA LYS A 35 5.83 -18.11 -10.74
C LYS A 35 5.74 -19.22 -9.69
N PRO A 36 5.57 -20.50 -10.08
CA PRO A 36 5.57 -21.62 -9.15
C PRO A 36 6.82 -21.62 -8.25
N GLY A 37 6.63 -21.83 -6.95
CA GLY A 37 7.71 -21.87 -5.96
C GLY A 37 8.35 -20.52 -5.61
N ARG A 38 7.95 -19.41 -6.23
CA ARG A 38 8.46 -18.06 -5.89
C ARG A 38 7.45 -17.30 -5.05
N ARG A 39 7.79 -17.11 -3.77
CA ARG A 39 7.03 -16.32 -2.80
C ARG A 39 7.92 -15.22 -2.25
N PHE A 40 7.32 -14.07 -1.97
CA PHE A 40 7.95 -12.95 -1.32
C PHE A 40 7.16 -12.61 -0.07
N CYS A 41 7.84 -12.38 1.04
CA CYS A 41 7.24 -12.01 2.31
C CYS A 41 8.21 -11.07 3.02
N ILE A 42 7.70 -9.94 3.50
CA ILE A 42 8.43 -9.02 4.37
C ILE A 42 7.66 -8.97 5.68
N MET A 43 8.39 -9.14 6.79
CA MET A 43 7.82 -9.00 8.13
C MET A 43 7.86 -7.54 8.57
N MET A 44 6.70 -6.98 8.91
CA MET A 44 6.61 -5.66 9.54
C MET A 44 6.32 -5.84 11.04
N PRO A 45 7.23 -5.41 11.95
CA PRO A 45 6.94 -5.48 13.37
C PRO A 45 5.78 -4.53 13.70
N PRO A 46 4.84 -4.93 14.57
CA PRO A 46 3.73 -4.07 14.94
C PRO A 46 4.26 -2.81 15.65
N PRO A 47 3.75 -1.61 15.31
CA PRO A 47 4.14 -0.41 16.01
C PRO A 47 3.64 -0.46 17.46
N ASN A 48 4.41 0.11 18.39
CA ASN A 48 3.96 0.26 19.77
C ASN A 48 2.75 1.20 19.81
N VAL A 49 1.61 0.74 20.35
CA VAL A 49 0.34 1.48 20.38
C VAL A 49 0.31 2.46 21.55
N THR A 50 1.27 3.38 21.60
CA THR A 50 1.38 4.41 22.67
C THR A 50 1.12 5.82 22.15
N GLY A 51 0.86 5.99 20.85
CA GLY A 51 0.67 7.30 20.23
C GLY A 51 0.29 7.24 18.76
N ARG A 52 0.70 8.26 17.99
CA ARG A 52 0.46 8.36 16.54
C ARG A 52 1.72 7.95 15.76
N LEU A 53 1.52 7.45 14.53
CA LEU A 53 2.63 7.23 13.61
C LEU A 53 3.30 8.57 13.26
N HIS A 54 4.61 8.60 13.37
CA HIS A 54 5.46 9.73 12.98
C HIS A 54 6.20 9.45 11.67
N ILE A 55 6.87 10.47 11.12
CA ILE A 55 7.57 10.38 9.82
C ILE A 55 8.59 9.24 9.73
N GLY A 56 9.27 8.88 10.83
CA GLY A 56 10.12 7.70 10.87
C GLY A 56 9.40 6.39 10.53
N HIS A 57 8.16 6.20 10.98
CA HIS A 57 7.33 5.04 10.62
C HIS A 57 6.97 5.09 9.13
N ALA A 58 6.58 6.27 8.62
CA ALA A 58 6.26 6.44 7.21
C ALA A 58 7.43 6.06 6.31
N LEU A 59 8.65 6.53 6.63
CA LEU A 59 9.86 6.18 5.89
C LEU A 59 10.10 4.66 5.89
N THR A 60 10.07 4.02 7.06
CA THR A 60 10.36 2.57 7.15
C THR A 60 9.31 1.72 6.44
N PHE A 61 8.02 2.09 6.54
CA PHE A 61 6.94 1.36 5.89
C PHE A 61 6.97 1.54 4.37
N THR A 62 7.22 2.76 3.88
CA THR A 62 7.36 3.01 2.44
C THR A 62 8.54 2.25 1.84
N LEU A 63 9.66 2.13 2.54
CA LEU A 63 10.80 1.32 2.07
C LEU A 63 10.50 -0.18 1.99
N GLN A 64 9.54 -0.67 2.78
CA GLN A 64 9.12 -2.08 2.78
C GLN A 64 8.01 -2.36 1.75
N ASP A 65 7.23 -1.34 1.39
CA ASP A 65 6.14 -1.43 0.42
C ASP A 65 6.62 -1.44 -1.05
N ILE A 66 7.84 -0.95 -1.31
CA ILE A 66 8.51 -0.90 -2.63
C ILE A 66 9.36 -2.16 -2.84
#